data_AF-A0A150AJA5-F1
#
_entry.id   AF-A0A150AJA5-F1
#
_cell.length_a   1.000
_cell.length_b   1.000
_cell.length_c   1.000
_cell.angle_alpha   90.00
_cell.angle_beta   90.00
_cell.angle_gamma   90.00
#
_symmetry.space_group_name_H-M   'P 1'
#
loop_
_entity.id
_entity.type
_entity.pdbx_description
1 polymer ?
#
loop_
_entity_poly.entity_id
_entity_poly.type
_entity_poly.pdbx_seq_one_letter_code
_entity_poly.pdbx_strand_id
1 'polypeptide(L)'
;MIIKFNFVYSDQSSNETIYGTLKITQLEGVMTPIYDVIINSENDEVDTFALFNIALQQYVESRVYELFSQSRNLNLFYTKEDYKDIIGREVPSFVVDRVLDNMTNLIEDVEVRQAS
;
A
#
# COMPACT_ATOMS: atom_id res chain seq x y z
N MET A 1 11.90 11.41 4.86
CA MET A 1 11.50 10.07 5.35
C MET A 1 11.79 9.04 4.27
N ILE A 2 12.25 7.84 4.64
CA ILE A 2 12.45 6.73 3.69
C ILE A 2 11.70 5.51 4.22
N ILE A 3 10.80 4.96 3.40
CA ILE A 3 10.07 3.72 3.68
C ILE A 3 10.61 2.63 2.76
N LYS A 4 10.85 1.45 3.33
CA LYS A 4 11.24 0.25 2.58
C LYS A 4 10.19 -0.83 2.82
N PHE A 5 9.54 -1.25 1.75
CA PHE A 5 8.51 -2.28 1.77
C PHE A 5 8.96 -3.46 0.93
N ASN A 6 9.11 -4.63 1.57
CA ASN A 6 9.41 -5.86 0.85
C ASN A 6 8.12 -6.44 0.31
N PHE A 7 8.11 -6.80 -0.97
CA PHE A 7 6.95 -7.33 -1.65
C PHE A 7 7.27 -8.66 -2.33
N VAL A 8 6.22 -9.44 -2.58
CA VAL A 8 6.28 -10.69 -3.32
C VAL A 8 5.24 -10.62 -4.42
N TYR A 9 5.64 -10.95 -5.65
CA TYR A 9 4.76 -11.00 -6.80
C TYR A 9 4.88 -12.36 -7.48
N SER A 10 3.75 -13.03 -7.68
CA SER A 10 3.69 -14.27 -8.46
C SER A 10 3.08 -13.96 -9.81
N ASP A 11 3.89 -14.07 -10.86
CA ASP A 11 3.41 -13.95 -12.23
C ASP A 11 2.67 -15.24 -12.61
N GLN A 12 1.37 -15.10 -12.89
CA GLN A 12 0.53 -16.24 -13.25
C GLN A 12 0.88 -16.83 -14.62
N SER A 13 1.55 -16.06 -15.49
CA SER A 13 1.89 -16.49 -16.85
C SER A 13 3.17 -17.32 -16.90
N SER A 14 4.15 -17.00 -16.05
CA SER A 14 5.43 -17.72 -15.95
C SER A 14 5.51 -18.68 -14.76
N ASN A 15 4.56 -18.62 -13.82
CA ASN A 15 4.57 -19.36 -12.55
C ASN A 15 5.83 -19.07 -11.69
N GLU A 16 6.47 -17.93 -11.94
CA GLU A 16 7.63 -17.46 -11.19
C GLU A 16 7.22 -16.56 -10.02
N THR A 17 8.02 -16.62 -8.96
CA THR A 17 7.88 -15.73 -7.80
C THR A 17 9.02 -14.73 -7.79
N ILE A 18 8.66 -13.46 -7.88
CA ILE A 18 9.55 -12.32 -7.87
C ILE A 18 9.53 -11.70 -6.47
N TYR A 19 10.72 -11.51 -5.92
CA TYR A 19 10.93 -10.81 -4.65
C TYR A 19 11.52 -9.44 -4.93
N GLY A 20 11.04 -8.42 -4.23
CA GLY A 20 11.55 -7.08 -4.42
C GLY A 20 11.35 -6.17 -3.22
N THR A 21 11.87 -4.96 -3.36
CA THR A 21 11.71 -3.88 -2.39
C THR A 21 11.21 -2.64 -3.10
N LEU A 22 10.06 -2.13 -2.65
CA LEU A 22 9.60 -0.78 -2.95
C LEU A 22 10.24 0.17 -1.95
N LYS A 23 10.88 1.22 -2.45
CA LYS A 23 11.44 2.30 -1.64
C LYS A 23 10.67 3.57 -1.94
N ILE A 24 10.09 4.16 -0.90
CA ILE A 24 9.37 5.44 -0.98
C ILE A 24 10.22 6.50 -0.27
N THR A 25 10.67 7.49 -1.01
CA THR A 25 11.54 8.57 -0.50
C THR A 25 10.78 9.88 -0.52
N GLN A 26 10.39 10.34 0.67
CA GLN A 26 9.81 11.65 0.88
C GLN A 26 10.91 12.64 1.24
N LEU A 27 11.19 13.57 0.33
CA LEU A 27 12.15 14.66 0.52
C LEU A 27 11.47 15.88 1.16
N GLU A 28 12.23 16.64 1.94
CA GLU A 28 11.74 17.90 2.50
C GLU A 28 11.48 18.92 1.39
N GLY A 29 10.36 19.63 1.45
CA GLY A 29 9.97 20.63 0.44
C GLY A 29 9.47 20.06 -0.89
N VAL A 30 9.43 18.73 -1.08
CA VAL A 30 8.90 18.09 -2.29
C VAL A 30 7.51 17.54 -2.01
N MET A 31 6.50 17.91 -2.81
CA MET A 31 5.12 17.44 -2.60
C MET A 31 4.91 15.97 -2.99
N THR A 32 5.68 15.45 -3.95
CA THR A 32 5.51 14.08 -4.46
C THR A 32 6.68 13.20 -4.06
N PRO A 33 6.45 12.05 -3.40
CA PRO A 33 7.51 11.10 -3.08
C PRO A 33 8.20 10.57 -4.34
N ILE A 34 9.47 10.18 -4.20
CA ILE A 34 10.20 9.44 -5.22
C ILE A 34 10.06 7.95 -4.92
N TYR A 35 9.77 7.16 -5.96
CA TYR A 35 9.58 5.72 -5.84
C TYR A 35 10.66 4.96 -6.60
N ASP A 36 11.33 4.02 -5.93
CA ASP A 36 12.26 3.08 -6.56
C ASP A 36 11.75 1.64 -6.33
N VAL A 37 11.79 0.80 -7.37
CA VAL A 37 11.52 -0.64 -7.26
C VAL A 37 12.82 -1.38 -7.53
N ILE A 38 13.24 -2.17 -6.55
CA ILE A 38 14.43 -3.01 -6.63
C ILE A 38 13.95 -4.45 -6.73
N ILE A 39 14.29 -5.13 -7.83
CA ILE A 39 13.90 -6.51 -8.10
C ILE A 39 15.10 -7.40 -7.81
N ASN A 40 14.90 -8.45 -7.02
CA ASN A 40 15.89 -9.50 -6.80
C ASN A 40 15.53 -10.70 -7.68
N SER A 41 15.63 -10.55 -9.00
CA SER A 41 15.37 -11.62 -9.97
C SER A 41 16.52 -11.72 -10.96
N GLU A 42 16.82 -12.94 -11.40
CA GLU A 42 17.75 -13.22 -12.50
C GLU A 42 17.05 -13.15 -13.88
N ASN A 43 15.74 -12.84 -13.90
CA ASN A 43 14.93 -12.83 -15.12
C ASN A 43 14.84 -11.41 -15.71
N ASP A 44 15.26 -11.26 -16.96
CA ASP A 44 15.33 -9.96 -17.67
C ASP A 44 13.98 -9.51 -18.27
N GLU A 45 12.96 -10.38 -18.33
CA GLU A 45 11.66 -10.11 -18.98
C GLU A 45 10.53 -9.72 -18.01
N VAL A 46 10.84 -8.97 -16.94
CA VAL A 46 9.82 -8.52 -15.99
C VAL A 46 9.20 -7.19 -16.43
N ASP A 47 7.86 -7.12 -16.55
CA ASP A 47 7.15 -5.86 -16.71
C ASP A 47 7.27 -5.01 -15.44
N THR A 48 8.27 -4.15 -15.42
CA THR A 48 8.58 -3.26 -14.30
C THR A 48 7.46 -2.27 -13.98
N PHE A 49 6.63 -1.88 -14.97
CA PHE A 49 5.51 -0.97 -14.75
C PHE A 49 4.35 -1.69 -14.05
N ALA A 50 4.03 -2.91 -14.49
CA ALA A 50 3.06 -3.76 -13.79
C ALA A 50 3.52 -4.03 -12.36
N LEU A 51 4.80 -4.41 -12.19
CA LEU A 51 5.38 -4.71 -10.87
C LEU A 51 5.34 -3.50 -9.93
N PHE A 52 5.65 -2.31 -10.44
CA PHE A 52 5.58 -1.07 -9.66
C PHE A 52 4.17 -0.80 -9.12
N ASN A 53 3.15 -0.92 -9.98
CA ASN A 53 1.77 -0.70 -9.57
C ASN A 53 1.31 -1.73 -8.52
N ILE A 54 1.72 -2.99 -8.68
CA ILE A 54 1.41 -4.05 -7.71
C ILE A 54 2.13 -3.80 -6.38
N ALA A 55 3.41 -3.46 -6.42
CA ALA A 55 4.18 -3.17 -5.20
C ALA A 55 3.59 -1.98 -4.43
N LEU A 56 3.16 -0.93 -5.13
CA LEU A 56 2.44 0.19 -4.54
C LEU A 56 1.11 -0.24 -3.93
N GLN A 57 0.32 -1.07 -4.63
CA GLN A 57 -0.95 -1.55 -4.11
C GLN A 57 -0.76 -2.39 -2.84
N GLN A 58 0.17 -3.35 -2.86
CA GLN A 58 0.49 -4.18 -1.69
C GLN A 58 1.01 -3.34 -0.51
N TYR A 59 1.78 -2.28 -0.78
CA TYR A 59 2.21 -1.35 0.25
C TYR A 59 1.02 -0.67 0.93
N VAL A 60 0.08 -0.13 0.15
CA VAL A 60 -1.11 0.54 0.68
C VAL A 60 -1.99 -0.46 1.44
N GLU A 61 -2.20 -1.66 0.92
CA GLU A 61 -2.94 -2.73 1.62
C GLU A 61 -2.30 -3.04 2.98
N SER A 62 -0.97 -3.24 3.00
CA SER A 62 -0.21 -3.46 4.23
C SER A 62 -0.37 -2.30 5.22
N ARG A 63 -0.37 -1.06 4.74
CA ARG A 63 -0.50 0.13 5.59
C ARG A 63 -1.91 0.28 6.17
N VAL A 64 -2.94 -0.03 5.38
CA VAL A 64 -4.33 -0.08 5.86
C VAL A 64 -4.47 -1.14 6.95
N TYR A 65 -3.93 -2.35 6.74
CA TYR A 65 -3.95 -3.40 7.78
C TYR A 65 -3.22 -2.98 9.05
N GLU A 66 -2.04 -2.38 8.93
CA GLU A 66 -1.26 -1.92 10.09
C GLU A 66 -2.04 -0.88 10.89
N LEU A 67 -2.60 0.14 10.23
CA LEU A 67 -3.40 1.18 10.87
C LEU A 67 -4.67 0.62 11.48
N PHE A 68 -5.36 -0.29 10.79
CA PHE A 68 -6.53 -1.00 11.32
C PHE A 68 -6.17 -1.77 12.59
N SER A 69 -5.11 -2.60 12.57
CA SER A 69 -4.69 -3.37 13.75
C SER A 69 -4.28 -2.46 14.91
N GLN A 70 -3.54 -1.39 14.65
CA GLN A 70 -3.14 -0.41 15.65
C GLN A 70 -4.34 0.32 16.26
N SER A 71 -5.29 0.78 15.44
CA SER A 71 -6.46 1.50 15.92
C SER A 71 -7.34 0.60 16.78
N ARG A 72 -7.56 -0.66 16.37
CA ARG A 72 -8.35 -1.63 17.14
C ARG A 72 -7.75 -1.94 18.51
N ASN A 73 -6.42 -2.03 18.61
CA ASN A 73 -5.73 -2.19 19.89
C ASN A 73 -5.94 -0.99 20.84
N LEU A 74 -6.26 0.18 20.30
CA LEU A 74 -6.52 1.41 21.04
C LEU A 74 -8.02 1.72 21.17
N ASN A 75 -8.93 0.83 20.73
CA ASN A 75 -10.37 1.10 20.59
C ASN A 75 -10.68 2.36 19.75
N LEU A 76 -9.81 2.66 18.79
CA LEU A 76 -9.96 3.73 17.81
C LEU A 76 -10.42 3.16 16.47
N PHE A 77 -11.09 4.01 15.71
CA PHE A 77 -11.80 3.65 14.50
C PHE A 77 -11.58 4.75 13.47
N TYR A 78 -10.95 4.40 12.35
CA TYR A 78 -10.66 5.32 11.27
C TYR A 78 -11.70 5.18 10.16
N THR A 79 -12.14 6.33 9.66
CA THR A 79 -12.97 6.47 8.45
C THR A 79 -12.10 6.32 7.20
N LYS A 80 -12.72 6.15 6.02
CA LYS A 80 -12.00 6.17 4.74
C LYS A 80 -11.16 7.45 4.56
N GLU A 81 -11.67 8.60 4.98
CA GLU A 81 -10.95 9.88 4.88
C GLU A 81 -9.72 9.93 5.81
N ASP A 82 -9.82 9.35 7.01
CA ASP A 82 -8.65 9.25 7.91
C ASP A 82 -7.52 8.42 7.28
N TYR A 83 -7.85 7.29 6.65
CA TYR A 83 -6.85 6.49 5.93
C TYR A 83 -6.25 7.27 4.76
N LYS A 84 -7.04 8.05 4.01
CA LYS A 84 -6.53 8.89 2.92
C LYS A 84 -5.59 9.97 3.44
N ASP A 85 -5.92 10.63 4.55
CA ASP A 85 -5.09 11.69 5.12
C ASP A 85 -3.75 11.18 5.65
N ILE A 86 -3.74 9.96 6.21
CA ILE A 86 -2.54 9.32 6.73
C ILE A 86 -1.67 8.78 5.59
N ILE A 87 -2.25 7.95 4.71
CA ILE A 87 -1.51 7.19 3.69
C ILE A 87 -1.24 8.04 2.43
N GLY A 88 -2.13 8.98 2.09
CA GLY A 88 -2.01 9.83 0.91
C GLY A 88 -0.81 10.78 0.92
N ARG A 89 -0.08 10.88 2.03
CA ARG A 89 1.22 11.56 2.12
C ARG A 89 2.38 10.71 1.60
N GLU A 90 2.17 9.40 1.47
CA GLU A 90 3.20 8.41 1.14
C GLU A 90 3.03 7.92 -0.31
N VAL A 91 1.80 7.91 -0.82
CA VAL A 91 1.43 7.36 -2.12
C VAL A 91 0.40 8.23 -2.84
N PRO A 92 0.27 8.13 -4.17
CA PRO A 92 -0.73 8.88 -4.92
C PRO A 92 -2.15 8.53 -4.47
N SER A 93 -3.02 9.53 -4.34
CA SER A 93 -4.39 9.37 -3.84
C SER A 93 -5.20 8.32 -4.61
N PHE A 94 -5.07 8.27 -5.93
CA PHE A 94 -5.80 7.30 -6.76
C PHE A 94 -5.46 5.83 -6.44
N VAL A 95 -4.27 5.55 -5.89
CA VAL A 95 -3.89 4.20 -5.45
C VAL A 95 -4.57 3.91 -4.11
N VAL A 96 -4.57 4.89 -3.21
CA VAL A 96 -5.23 4.80 -1.90
C VAL A 96 -6.72 4.56 -2.07
N ASP A 97 -7.40 5.39 -2.88
CA ASP A 97 -8.83 5.28 -3.13
C ASP A 97 -9.20 3.87 -3.62
N ARG A 98 -8.46 3.35 -4.60
CA ARG A 98 -8.68 2.01 -5.15
C ARG A 98 -8.54 0.91 -4.10
N VAL A 99 -7.53 0.98 -3.24
CA VAL A 99 -7.31 -0.02 -2.20
C VAL A 99 -8.38 0.08 -1.12
N LEU A 100 -8.74 1.28 -0.69
CA LEU A 100 -9.81 1.47 0.31
C LEU A 100 -11.16 0.96 -0.22
N ASP A 101 -11.43 1.12 -1.50
CA ASP A 101 -12.63 0.56 -2.13
C ASP A 101 -12.60 -0.96 -2.19
N ASN A 102 -11.47 -1.57 -2.53
CA ASN A 102 -11.30 -3.03 -2.49
C ASN A 102 -11.39 -3.61 -1.07
N MET A 103 -10.94 -2.85 -0.07
CA MET A 103 -10.93 -3.24 1.34
C MET A 103 -12.18 -2.76 2.10
N THR A 104 -13.21 -2.31 1.38
CA THR A 104 -14.44 -1.74 1.98
C THR A 104 -15.02 -2.64 3.07
N ASN A 105 -15.10 -3.97 2.87
CA ASN A 105 -15.63 -4.88 3.90
C ASN A 105 -14.81 -4.93 5.20
N LEU A 106 -13.50 -4.68 5.16
CA LEU A 106 -12.65 -4.57 6.35
C LEU A 106 -12.93 -3.26 7.11
N ILE A 107 -13.25 -2.21 6.36
CA ILE A 107 -13.42 -0.85 6.85
C ILE A 107 -14.87 -0.57 7.30
N GLU A 108 -15.89 -1.03 6.57
CA GLU A 108 -17.32 -0.85 6.88
C GLU A 108 -17.76 -1.53 8.18
N ASP A 109 -17.04 -2.56 8.63
CA ASP A 109 -17.25 -3.19 9.94
C ASP A 109 -16.95 -2.22 11.12
N VAL A 110 -16.45 -1.02 10.83
CA VAL A 110 -16.28 0.13 11.74
C VAL A 110 -17.55 1.01 11.79
N GLU A 111 -18.09 1.44 10.65
CA GLU A 111 -19.17 2.43 10.59
C GLU A 111 -20.47 1.90 11.19
N VAL A 112 -20.78 0.61 10.97
CA VAL A 112 -21.95 -0.05 11.57
C VAL A 112 -21.86 -0.12 13.10
N ARG A 113 -20.63 -0.24 13.66
CA ARG A 113 -20.41 -0.35 15.11
C ARG A 113 -20.33 0.98 15.83
N GLN A 114 -20.07 2.09 15.14
CA GLN A 114 -20.15 3.44 15.71
C GLN A 114 -21.58 3.98 15.79
N ALA A 115 -22.50 3.43 15.00
CA ALA A 115 -23.93 3.76 15.00
C ALA A 115 -24.78 2.90 15.96
N SER A 116 -24.15 1.91 16.64
CA SER A 116 -24.78 0.98 17.59
C SER A 116 -24.42 1.34 19.03
#